data_AF-A0A7V2T399-F1
#
_entry.id   AF-A0A7V2T399-F1
#
_cell.length_a   1.000
_cell.length_b   1.000
_cell.length_c   1.000
_cell.angle_alpha   90.00
_cell.angle_beta   90.00
_cell.angle_gamma   90.00
#
_symmetry.space_group_name_H-M   'P 1'
#
loop_
_entity.id
_entity.type
_entity.pdbx_description
1 polymer ?
#
loop_
_entity_poly.entity_id
_entity_poly.type
_entity_poly.pdbx_seq_one_letter_code
_entity_poly.pdbx_strand_id
1 'polypeptide(L)'
;MPNLIYIILRRLRSPLIFLILVYAISMTGFVFIPGINDQGQTYKMSFFHAFYFVSFMGTTIGFGEIPYAFTDAQRYWTLFSLYATVIAWLYAIGSILGAFQDPAFRQQLKRNAFNRKVLSIREPFYLICGYGDTGSQLVRALAKEGILSVIIDNDQHRINELEISDFVVQPLWICADASHSEVLEGAGIKHPWCTGIISLASDDTVNLTVAIVAQLLNPRVRLISRAETPEAEANILSFGANEVINPFEIFASHLALALHSPSLSILFDWMTAAPGDRIKEPVFPNHGMWIICGFGKFGEALYRHLSDEGEELRIIDVDRNKRNVPVGTVIGRATEASTLKKAGIESAVGIIAGTENDADNLSILMTANEINSKMFRVARQNEDHNEHVFEAADLDLLMQRGRVVSNKIFALIRTPLLGDFLRIIARFNNNRASILVSRVIGVIDHETLELWEVRLFPDKAPAIYSMLDDQQILVKDLLRDPANRCKIVPAVPLFLKRGKGNVILPEADRILHKGDRILMCGTLEARQHMNTLTHSINALGYALTGKYIPDGCLWRWIQSKRKVKEDVESCG
;
A
#
# COMPACT_ATOMS: atom_id res chain seq x y z
N MET A 1 -20.70 -15.04 -13.03
CA MET A 1 -21.27 -15.46 -14.32
C MET A 1 -22.80 -15.38 -14.38
N PRO A 2 -23.60 -15.92 -13.43
CA PRO A 2 -25.07 -16.00 -13.59
C PRO A 2 -25.77 -14.63 -13.66
N ASN A 3 -25.31 -13.64 -12.89
CA ASN A 3 -25.97 -12.32 -12.85
C ASN A 3 -25.83 -11.51 -14.14
N LEU A 4 -24.71 -11.62 -14.86
CA LEU A 4 -24.46 -10.80 -16.05
C LEU A 4 -25.34 -11.23 -17.23
N ILE A 5 -25.40 -12.55 -17.47
CA ILE A 5 -26.27 -13.14 -18.50
C ILE A 5 -27.73 -12.87 -18.15
N TYR A 6 -28.12 -12.99 -16.87
CA TYR A 6 -29.47 -12.69 -16.42
C TYR A 6 -29.87 -11.22 -16.65
N ILE A 7 -28.98 -10.26 -16.35
CA ILE A 7 -29.23 -8.83 -16.59
C ILE A 7 -29.40 -8.54 -18.08
N ILE A 8 -28.51 -9.09 -18.93
CA ILE A 8 -28.61 -8.96 -20.39
C ILE A 8 -29.93 -9.56 -20.89
N LEU A 9 -30.24 -10.79 -20.51
CA LEU A 9 -31.46 -11.48 -20.94
C LEU A 9 -32.72 -10.77 -20.48
N ARG A 10 -32.75 -10.24 -19.24
CA ARG A 10 -33.90 -9.49 -18.72
C ARG A 10 -34.16 -8.21 -19.52
N ARG A 11 -33.10 -7.51 -19.94
CA ARG A 11 -33.22 -6.27 -20.72
C ARG A 11 -33.51 -6.53 -22.19
N LEU A 12 -32.93 -7.57 -22.78
CA LEU A 12 -33.18 -7.96 -24.16
C LEU A 12 -34.52 -8.68 -24.34
N ARG A 13 -35.17 -9.12 -23.26
CA ARG A 13 -36.46 -9.81 -23.32
C ARG A 13 -37.52 -9.01 -24.07
N SER A 14 -37.78 -7.77 -23.67
CA SER A 14 -38.82 -6.94 -24.31
C SER A 14 -38.55 -6.66 -25.79
N PRO A 15 -37.35 -6.20 -26.22
CA PRO A 15 -37.07 -5.98 -27.65
C PRO A 15 -37.07 -7.27 -28.46
N LEU A 16 -36.58 -8.39 -27.92
CA LEU A 16 -36.56 -9.66 -28.62
C LEU A 16 -37.98 -10.23 -28.78
N ILE A 17 -38.83 -10.12 -27.75
CA ILE A 17 -40.25 -10.47 -27.86
C ILE A 17 -40.96 -9.59 -28.90
N PHE A 18 -40.71 -8.28 -28.88
CA PHE A 18 -41.29 -7.36 -29.85
C PHE A 18 -40.87 -7.71 -31.29
N LEU A 19 -39.59 -7.97 -31.52
CA LEU A 19 -39.07 -8.40 -32.80
C LEU A 19 -39.71 -9.71 -33.28
N ILE A 20 -39.77 -10.72 -32.42
CA ILE A 20 -40.42 -12.00 -32.73
C ILE A 20 -41.91 -11.81 -33.06
N LEU A 21 -42.61 -10.97 -32.30
CA LEU A 21 -44.03 -10.70 -32.50
C LEU A 21 -44.29 -9.98 -33.82
N VAL A 22 -43.47 -8.99 -34.17
CA VAL A 22 -43.56 -8.29 -35.46
C VAL A 22 -43.29 -9.26 -36.62
N TYR A 23 -42.26 -10.10 -36.52
CA TYR A 23 -41.96 -11.12 -37.52
C TYR A 23 -43.09 -12.14 -37.66
N ALA A 24 -43.64 -12.62 -36.55
CA ALA A 24 -44.77 -13.55 -36.53
C ALA A 24 -46.00 -12.94 -37.22
N ILE A 25 -46.40 -11.71 -36.84
CA ILE A 25 -47.53 -11.01 -37.46
C ILE A 25 -47.31 -10.84 -38.95
N SER A 26 -46.15 -10.31 -39.37
CA SER A 26 -45.79 -10.11 -40.77
C SER A 26 -45.89 -11.40 -41.58
N MET A 27 -45.31 -12.50 -41.08
CA MET A 27 -45.38 -13.82 -41.73
C MET A 27 -46.81 -14.35 -41.81
N THR A 28 -47.58 -14.24 -40.73
CA THR A 28 -48.97 -14.71 -40.68
C THR A 28 -49.84 -13.99 -41.70
N GLY A 29 -49.71 -12.66 -41.85
CA GLY A 29 -50.47 -11.92 -42.87
C GLY A 29 -50.13 -12.39 -44.29
N PHE A 30 -48.86 -12.66 -44.57
CA PHE A 30 -48.43 -13.19 -45.87
C PHE A 30 -48.94 -14.60 -46.19
N VAL A 31 -49.09 -15.46 -45.17
CA VAL A 31 -49.64 -16.81 -45.33
C VAL A 31 -51.16 -16.77 -45.57
N PHE A 32 -51.88 -15.82 -44.94
CA PHE A 32 -53.33 -15.74 -45.04
C PHE A 32 -53.85 -14.93 -46.22
N ILE A 33 -53.14 -13.88 -46.65
CA ILE A 33 -53.57 -13.05 -47.80
C ILE A 33 -53.35 -13.84 -49.10
N PRO A 34 -54.41 -14.14 -49.87
CA PRO A 34 -54.29 -14.87 -51.11
C PRO A 34 -53.56 -14.03 -52.18
N GLY A 35 -52.58 -14.65 -52.83
CA GLY A 35 -51.95 -14.14 -54.05
C GLY A 35 -52.64 -14.68 -55.29
N ILE A 36 -52.23 -14.18 -56.46
CA ILE A 36 -52.72 -14.62 -57.77
C ILE A 36 -51.51 -15.13 -58.58
N ASN A 37 -51.60 -16.33 -59.15
CA ASN A 37 -50.58 -16.85 -60.04
C ASN A 37 -50.73 -16.31 -61.48
N ASP A 38 -49.78 -16.59 -62.36
CA ASP A 38 -49.80 -16.11 -63.76
C ASP A 38 -51.02 -16.60 -64.57
N GLN A 39 -51.76 -17.59 -64.05
CA GLN A 39 -52.97 -18.16 -64.63
C GLN A 39 -54.27 -17.62 -63.99
N GLY A 40 -54.18 -16.63 -63.10
CA GLY A 40 -55.33 -15.99 -62.46
C GLY A 40 -55.93 -16.78 -61.28
N GLN A 41 -55.31 -17.87 -60.84
CA GLN A 41 -55.78 -18.69 -59.72
C GLN A 41 -55.20 -18.22 -58.40
N THR A 42 -55.99 -18.40 -57.32
CA THR A 42 -55.56 -18.03 -55.98
C THR A 42 -54.50 -18.98 -55.45
N TYR A 43 -53.39 -18.42 -54.98
CA TYR A 43 -52.28 -19.15 -54.34
C TYR A 43 -52.05 -18.63 -52.91
N LYS A 44 -51.66 -19.51 -51.99
CA LYS A 44 -51.27 -19.14 -50.61
C LYS A 44 -49.79 -19.40 -50.41
N MET A 45 -49.10 -18.41 -49.86
CA MET A 45 -47.67 -18.54 -49.58
C MET A 45 -47.43 -19.49 -48.41
N SER A 46 -46.43 -20.37 -48.51
CA SER A 46 -46.06 -21.23 -47.39
C SER A 46 -45.32 -20.43 -46.31
N PHE A 47 -45.33 -20.92 -45.06
CA PHE A 47 -44.61 -20.30 -43.95
C PHE A 47 -43.12 -20.09 -44.24
N PHE A 48 -42.48 -21.03 -44.96
CA PHE A 48 -41.08 -20.91 -45.34
C PHE A 48 -40.86 -19.72 -46.29
N HIS A 49 -41.68 -19.59 -47.34
CA HIS A 49 -41.57 -18.47 -48.28
C HIS A 49 -41.90 -17.13 -47.60
N ALA A 50 -42.84 -17.10 -46.66
CA ALA A 50 -43.15 -15.92 -45.85
C ALA A 50 -41.97 -15.51 -44.95
N PHE A 51 -41.36 -16.47 -44.25
CA PHE A 51 -40.17 -16.23 -43.44
C PHE A 51 -38.99 -15.76 -44.28
N TYR A 52 -38.74 -16.42 -45.41
CA TYR A 52 -37.70 -16.06 -46.37
C TYR A 52 -37.88 -14.62 -46.85
N PHE A 53 -39.08 -14.27 -47.33
CA PHE A 53 -39.38 -12.94 -47.84
C PHE A 53 -39.26 -11.86 -46.76
N VAL A 54 -39.87 -12.05 -45.58
CA VAL A 54 -39.82 -11.08 -44.48
C VAL A 54 -38.39 -10.89 -43.96
N SER A 55 -37.60 -11.97 -43.89
CA SER A 55 -36.19 -11.89 -43.46
C SER A 55 -35.33 -11.15 -44.48
N PHE A 56 -35.52 -11.44 -45.76
CA PHE A 56 -34.81 -10.81 -46.86
C PHE A 56 -35.16 -9.32 -47.05
N MET A 57 -36.40 -8.95 -46.76
CA MET A 57 -36.85 -7.56 -46.72
C MET A 57 -36.36 -6.84 -45.45
N GLY A 58 -36.41 -7.52 -44.30
CA GLY A 58 -36.02 -6.96 -43.00
C GLY A 58 -34.53 -6.59 -42.91
N THR A 59 -33.67 -7.22 -43.72
CA THR A 59 -32.26 -6.84 -43.87
C THR A 59 -32.03 -5.67 -44.84
N THR A 60 -33.10 -5.07 -45.37
CA THR A 60 -33.07 -3.96 -46.35
C THR A 60 -32.42 -4.28 -47.70
N ILE A 61 -32.27 -5.57 -48.04
CA ILE A 61 -31.67 -6.02 -49.31
C ILE A 61 -32.69 -5.92 -50.46
N GLY A 62 -33.86 -6.54 -50.30
CA GLY A 62 -35.05 -6.22 -51.11
C GLY A 62 -34.98 -6.43 -52.63
N PHE A 63 -34.21 -7.41 -53.15
CA PHE A 63 -34.13 -7.69 -54.60
C PHE A 63 -35.42 -8.22 -55.25
N GLY A 64 -36.51 -8.40 -54.50
CA GLY A 64 -37.82 -8.73 -55.07
C GLY A 64 -37.98 -10.18 -55.54
N GLU A 65 -37.23 -11.13 -54.97
CA GLU A 65 -37.41 -12.56 -55.23
C GLU A 65 -38.74 -13.05 -54.61
N ILE A 66 -39.80 -13.03 -55.42
CA ILE A 66 -41.14 -13.50 -55.06
C ILE A 66 -41.64 -14.54 -56.07
N PRO A 67 -42.41 -15.56 -55.64
CA PRO A 67 -42.89 -16.61 -56.55
C PRO A 67 -43.78 -16.09 -57.67
N TYR A 68 -44.60 -15.05 -57.38
CA TYR A 68 -45.53 -14.40 -58.31
C TYR A 68 -45.66 -12.92 -57.94
N ALA A 69 -46.14 -12.10 -58.88
CA ALA A 69 -46.39 -10.69 -58.63
C ALA A 69 -47.44 -10.49 -57.52
N PHE A 70 -47.12 -9.64 -56.54
CA PHE A 70 -48.01 -9.37 -55.41
C PHE A 70 -49.28 -8.61 -55.83
N THR A 71 -50.41 -9.05 -55.28
CA THR A 71 -51.70 -8.33 -55.36
C THR A 71 -51.63 -7.02 -54.57
N ASP A 72 -52.55 -6.07 -54.81
CA ASP A 72 -52.56 -4.80 -54.07
C ASP A 72 -52.69 -5.01 -52.56
N ALA A 73 -53.47 -6.02 -52.13
CA ALA A 73 -53.56 -6.40 -50.72
C ALA A 73 -52.21 -6.87 -50.15
N GLN A 74 -51.46 -7.70 -50.90
CA GLN A 74 -50.11 -8.13 -50.50
C GLN A 74 -49.11 -6.97 -50.51
N ARG A 75 -49.26 -5.99 -51.41
CA ARG A 75 -48.42 -4.77 -51.46
C ARG A 75 -48.66 -3.86 -50.25
N TYR A 76 -49.91 -3.61 -49.88
CA TYR A 76 -50.23 -2.87 -48.65
C TYR A 76 -49.67 -3.57 -47.40
N TRP A 77 -49.80 -4.90 -47.34
CA TRP A 77 -49.22 -5.69 -46.26
C TRP A 77 -47.68 -5.65 -46.23
N THR A 78 -47.05 -5.65 -47.42
CA THR A 78 -45.60 -5.50 -47.55
C THR A 78 -45.14 -4.15 -47.02
N LEU A 79 -45.84 -3.06 -47.34
CA LEU A 79 -45.51 -1.72 -46.84
C LEU A 79 -45.62 -1.66 -45.31
N PHE A 80 -46.68 -2.22 -44.74
CA PHE A 80 -46.83 -2.32 -43.27
C PHE A 80 -45.70 -3.14 -42.64
N SER A 81 -45.43 -4.33 -43.17
CA SER A 81 -44.38 -5.23 -42.67
C SER A 81 -42.98 -4.62 -42.77
N LEU A 82 -42.72 -3.83 -43.83
CA LEU A 82 -41.48 -3.09 -44.01
C LEU A 82 -41.27 -2.10 -42.87
N TYR A 83 -42.22 -1.20 -42.63
CA TYR A 83 -42.08 -0.20 -41.56
C TYR A 83 -42.03 -0.85 -40.17
N ALA A 84 -42.85 -1.86 -39.92
CA ALA A 84 -42.87 -2.56 -38.63
C ALA A 84 -41.54 -3.27 -38.33
N THR A 85 -40.95 -3.95 -39.32
CA THR A 85 -39.66 -4.64 -39.12
C THR A 85 -38.51 -3.66 -38.90
N VAL A 86 -38.48 -2.53 -39.62
CA VAL A 86 -37.49 -1.46 -39.40
C VAL A 86 -37.58 -0.92 -37.97
N ILE A 87 -38.78 -0.60 -37.48
CA ILE A 87 -38.98 -0.13 -36.10
C ILE A 87 -38.51 -1.18 -35.09
N ALA A 88 -38.83 -2.45 -35.31
CA ALA A 88 -38.42 -3.54 -34.43
C ALA A 88 -36.89 -3.72 -34.38
N TRP A 89 -36.22 -3.64 -35.53
CA TRP A 89 -34.76 -3.70 -35.60
C TRP A 89 -34.08 -2.50 -34.93
N LEU A 90 -34.56 -1.27 -35.18
CA LEU A 90 -34.04 -0.07 -34.53
C LEU A 90 -34.20 -0.15 -33.01
N TYR A 91 -35.35 -0.62 -32.52
CA TYR A 91 -35.57 -0.82 -31.09
C TYR A 91 -34.65 -1.90 -30.49
N ALA A 92 -34.45 -3.02 -31.20
CA ALA A 92 -33.57 -4.10 -30.75
C ALA A 92 -32.11 -3.64 -30.67
N ILE A 93 -31.60 -2.96 -31.72
CA ILE A 93 -30.23 -2.44 -31.76
C ILE A 93 -30.04 -1.35 -30.69
N GLY A 94 -30.98 -0.42 -30.57
CA GLY A 94 -30.93 0.63 -29.54
C GLY A 94 -30.90 0.05 -28.12
N SER A 95 -31.70 -0.99 -27.87
CA SER A 95 -31.70 -1.70 -26.57
C SER A 95 -30.38 -2.42 -26.28
N ILE A 96 -29.76 -3.02 -27.29
CA ILE A 96 -28.43 -3.64 -27.17
C ILE A 96 -27.38 -2.58 -26.84
N LEU A 97 -27.32 -1.48 -27.60
CA LEU A 97 -26.37 -0.38 -27.36
C LEU A 97 -26.56 0.24 -25.97
N GLY A 98 -27.80 0.46 -25.54
CA GLY A 98 -28.12 0.96 -24.20
C GLY A 98 -27.67 0.02 -23.08
N ALA A 99 -27.72 -1.30 -23.28
CA ALA A 99 -27.21 -2.26 -22.32
C ALA A 99 -25.67 -2.19 -22.15
N PHE A 100 -24.92 -1.92 -23.23
CA PHE A 100 -23.46 -1.78 -23.19
C PHE A 100 -22.97 -0.44 -22.59
N GLN A 101 -23.83 0.59 -22.60
CA GLN A 101 -23.55 1.87 -21.98
C GLN A 101 -23.88 1.88 -20.48
N ASP A 102 -24.51 0.84 -19.95
CA ASP A 102 -24.89 0.76 -18.55
C ASP A 102 -23.64 0.75 -17.62
N PRO A 103 -23.53 1.72 -16.70
CA PRO A 103 -22.43 1.77 -15.72
C PRO A 103 -22.32 0.50 -14.88
N ALA A 104 -23.43 -0.11 -14.46
CA ALA A 104 -23.44 -1.32 -13.64
C ALA A 104 -22.88 -2.53 -14.42
N PHE A 105 -23.19 -2.61 -15.72
CA PHE A 105 -22.64 -3.65 -16.59
C PHE A 105 -21.12 -3.50 -16.74
N ARG A 106 -20.65 -2.27 -17.00
CA ARG A 106 -19.21 -1.97 -17.12
C ARG A 106 -18.47 -2.24 -15.82
N GLN A 107 -19.03 -1.86 -14.68
CA GLN A 107 -18.45 -2.11 -13.36
C GLN A 107 -18.32 -3.61 -13.08
N GLN A 108 -19.34 -4.41 -13.43
CA GLN A 108 -19.27 -5.86 -13.26
C GLN A 108 -18.23 -6.52 -14.19
N LEU A 109 -18.09 -6.03 -15.43
CA LEU A 109 -17.03 -6.49 -16.34
C LEU A 109 -15.64 -6.16 -15.78
N LYS A 110 -15.42 -4.93 -15.30
CA LYS A 110 -14.17 -4.52 -14.63
C LYS A 110 -13.87 -5.42 -13.44
N ARG A 111 -14.85 -5.67 -12.57
CA ARG A 111 -14.71 -6.57 -11.40
C ARG A 111 -14.34 -7.99 -11.80
N ASN A 112 -14.99 -8.56 -12.82
CA ASN A 112 -14.66 -9.91 -13.30
C ASN A 112 -13.25 -9.97 -13.91
N ALA A 113 -12.84 -8.96 -14.67
CA ALA A 113 -11.50 -8.88 -15.25
C ALA A 113 -10.43 -8.74 -14.14
N PHE A 114 -10.68 -7.89 -13.13
CA PHE A 114 -9.85 -7.74 -11.94
C PHE A 114 -9.69 -9.08 -11.21
N ASN A 115 -10.79 -9.75 -10.86
CA ASN A 115 -10.73 -11.05 -10.16
C ASN A 115 -9.90 -12.09 -10.95
N ARG A 116 -10.02 -12.12 -12.29
CA ARG A 116 -9.21 -13.01 -13.13
C ARG A 116 -7.73 -12.66 -13.08
N LYS A 117 -7.38 -11.38 -13.11
CA LYS A 117 -5.98 -10.92 -12.97
C LYS A 117 -5.41 -11.30 -11.60
N VAL A 118 -6.18 -11.08 -10.52
CA VAL A 118 -5.77 -11.47 -9.16
C VAL A 118 -5.54 -12.98 -9.06
N LEU A 119 -6.44 -13.80 -9.61
CA LEU A 119 -6.28 -15.26 -9.64
C LEU A 119 -5.07 -15.74 -10.46
N SER A 120 -4.53 -14.89 -11.35
CA SER A 120 -3.35 -15.20 -12.17
C SER A 120 -2.02 -14.86 -11.50
N ILE A 121 -2.04 -14.21 -10.32
CA ILE A 121 -0.81 -13.84 -9.60
C ILE A 121 -0.04 -15.10 -9.18
N ARG A 122 1.28 -15.11 -9.43
CA ARG A 122 2.19 -16.23 -9.08
C ARG A 122 3.34 -15.80 -8.18
N GLU A 123 3.22 -14.64 -7.56
CA GLU A 123 4.23 -14.06 -6.68
C GLU A 123 3.59 -13.48 -5.41
N PRO A 124 4.35 -13.33 -4.31
CA PRO A 124 3.86 -12.76 -3.07
C PRO A 124 3.32 -11.33 -3.26
N PHE A 125 2.14 -11.05 -2.71
CA PHE A 125 1.57 -9.70 -2.74
C PHE A 125 0.91 -9.31 -1.42
N TYR A 126 0.70 -8.01 -1.24
CA TYR A 126 -0.08 -7.44 -0.13
C TYR A 126 -1.42 -6.89 -0.62
N LEU A 127 -2.49 -7.19 0.13
CA LEU A 127 -3.81 -6.62 -0.09
C LEU A 127 -3.95 -5.33 0.74
N ILE A 128 -4.18 -4.20 0.11
CA ILE A 128 -4.28 -2.88 0.76
C ILE A 128 -5.71 -2.38 0.62
N CYS A 129 -6.37 -2.16 1.75
CA CYS A 129 -7.73 -1.63 1.85
C CYS A 129 -7.65 -0.15 2.23
N GLY A 130 -7.83 0.75 1.26
CA GLY A 130 -7.68 2.19 1.40
C GLY A 130 -6.49 2.71 0.60
N TYR A 131 -6.76 3.62 -0.34
CA TYR A 131 -5.82 4.35 -1.19
C TYR A 131 -5.93 5.88 -0.97
N GLY A 132 -6.21 6.31 0.27
CA GLY A 132 -6.04 7.72 0.66
C GLY A 132 -4.57 8.08 0.90
N ASP A 133 -4.31 9.18 1.61
CA ASP A 133 -2.96 9.71 1.93
C ASP A 133 -1.97 8.63 2.39
N THR A 134 -2.36 7.82 3.39
CA THR A 134 -1.51 6.73 3.89
C THR A 134 -1.30 5.61 2.86
N GLY A 135 -2.37 5.23 2.15
CA GLY A 135 -2.37 4.11 1.22
C GLY A 135 -1.55 4.39 -0.03
N SER A 136 -1.65 5.60 -0.58
CA SER A 136 -0.90 6.04 -1.75
C SER A 136 0.61 6.09 -1.48
N GLN A 137 1.01 6.62 -0.32
CA GLN A 137 2.41 6.65 0.12
C GLN A 137 2.97 5.24 0.33
N LEU A 138 2.21 4.36 1.00
CA LEU A 138 2.62 2.98 1.22
C LEU A 138 2.77 2.20 -0.11
N VAL A 139 1.80 2.31 -1.01
CA VAL A 139 1.85 1.66 -2.33
C VAL A 139 3.06 2.14 -3.12
N ARG A 140 3.35 3.44 -3.10
CA ARG A 140 4.54 3.99 -3.77
C ARG A 140 5.84 3.43 -3.18
N ALA A 141 5.94 3.32 -1.86
CA ALA A 141 7.09 2.73 -1.19
C ALA A 141 7.26 1.24 -1.49
N LEU A 142 6.16 0.46 -1.49
CA LEU A 142 6.16 -0.96 -1.83
C LEU A 142 6.54 -1.20 -3.30
N ALA A 143 5.99 -0.41 -4.23
CA ALA A 143 6.29 -0.52 -5.66
C ALA A 143 7.77 -0.23 -5.95
N LYS A 144 8.39 0.74 -5.25
CA LYS A 144 9.83 1.03 -5.36
C LYS A 144 10.71 -0.15 -4.94
N GLU A 145 10.28 -0.94 -3.95
CA GLU A 145 10.97 -2.19 -3.53
C GLU A 145 10.58 -3.42 -4.36
N GLY A 146 9.80 -3.25 -5.42
CA GLY A 146 9.35 -4.36 -6.26
C GLY A 146 8.28 -5.25 -5.64
N ILE A 147 7.54 -4.76 -4.63
CA ILE A 147 6.52 -5.53 -3.93
C ILE A 147 5.16 -5.31 -4.60
N LEU A 148 4.57 -6.38 -5.14
CA LEU A 148 3.24 -6.34 -5.74
C LEU A 148 2.16 -6.04 -4.69
N SER A 149 1.23 -5.15 -5.06
CA SER A 149 0.09 -4.77 -4.23
C SER A 149 -1.23 -4.91 -4.98
N VAL A 150 -2.26 -5.34 -4.26
CA VAL A 150 -3.67 -5.34 -4.71
C VAL A 150 -4.42 -4.33 -3.87
N ILE A 151 -5.07 -3.35 -4.49
CA ILE A 151 -5.62 -2.16 -3.83
C ILE A 151 -7.15 -2.16 -3.96
N ILE A 152 -7.83 -1.84 -2.85
CA ILE A 152 -9.27 -1.59 -2.82
C ILE A 152 -9.47 -0.20 -2.24
N ASP A 153 -10.19 0.67 -2.94
CA ASP A 153 -10.67 1.96 -2.39
C ASP A 153 -12.08 2.23 -2.91
N ASN A 154 -12.91 2.92 -2.12
CA ASN A 154 -14.29 3.20 -2.50
C ASN A 154 -14.46 4.53 -3.26
N ASP A 155 -13.43 5.38 -3.28
CA ASP A 155 -13.42 6.66 -3.96
C ASP A 155 -12.89 6.51 -5.40
N GLN A 156 -13.76 6.80 -6.35
CA GLN A 156 -13.42 6.72 -7.77
C GLN A 156 -12.34 7.73 -8.17
N HIS A 157 -12.24 8.90 -7.52
CA HIS A 157 -11.21 9.90 -7.84
C HIS A 157 -9.82 9.37 -7.51
N ARG A 158 -9.64 8.78 -6.32
CA ARG A 158 -8.37 8.17 -5.89
C ARG A 158 -7.94 7.03 -6.80
N ILE A 159 -8.89 6.22 -7.25
CA ILE A 159 -8.62 5.15 -8.23
C ILE A 159 -8.22 5.70 -9.60
N ASN A 160 -8.81 6.82 -10.04
CA ASN A 160 -8.41 7.46 -11.29
C ASN A 160 -6.97 8.00 -11.20
N GLU A 161 -6.60 8.60 -10.06
CA GLU A 161 -5.22 9.05 -9.79
C GLU A 161 -4.22 7.90 -9.77
N LEU A 162 -4.61 6.76 -9.18
CA LEU A 162 -3.83 5.53 -9.20
C LEU A 162 -3.62 4.99 -10.62
N GLU A 163 -4.66 5.03 -11.47
CA GLU A 163 -4.63 4.51 -12.85
C GLU A 163 -3.64 5.28 -13.76
N ILE A 164 -3.47 6.59 -13.53
CA ILE A 164 -2.55 7.43 -14.29
C ILE A 164 -1.13 7.50 -13.69
N SER A 165 -0.94 6.97 -12.48
CA SER A 165 0.34 7.00 -11.79
C SER A 165 1.30 5.94 -12.35
N ASP A 166 2.56 6.32 -12.58
CA ASP A 166 3.58 5.39 -13.05
C ASP A 166 4.28 4.70 -11.87
N PHE A 167 4.24 3.37 -11.85
CA PHE A 167 4.85 2.54 -10.82
C PHE A 167 5.81 1.53 -11.47
N VAL A 168 6.96 1.32 -10.82
CA VAL A 168 7.94 0.29 -11.21
C VAL A 168 7.28 -1.10 -11.23
N VAL A 169 6.44 -1.39 -10.23
CA VAL A 169 5.56 -2.56 -10.21
C VAL A 169 4.13 -2.08 -10.17
N GLN A 170 3.39 -2.36 -11.25
CA GLN A 170 2.03 -1.90 -11.44
C GLN A 170 1.07 -2.63 -10.48
N PRO A 171 0.42 -1.93 -9.54
CA PRO A 171 -0.53 -2.55 -8.64
C PRO A 171 -1.82 -2.91 -9.37
N LEU A 172 -2.48 -3.97 -8.91
CA LEU A 172 -3.86 -4.24 -9.31
C LEU A 172 -4.79 -3.45 -8.39
N TRP A 173 -5.90 -2.97 -8.93
CA TRP A 173 -6.83 -2.15 -8.15
C TRP A 173 -8.29 -2.38 -8.53
N ILE A 174 -9.19 -2.06 -7.60
CA ILE A 174 -10.63 -2.04 -7.82
C ILE A 174 -11.28 -0.91 -7.01
N CYS A 175 -12.21 -0.18 -7.65
CA CYS A 175 -13.08 0.77 -6.95
C CYS A 175 -14.24 0.00 -6.30
N ALA A 176 -14.14 -0.26 -4.99
CA ALA A 176 -15.13 -1.01 -4.22
C ALA A 176 -14.96 -0.74 -2.71
N ASP A 177 -16.01 -1.02 -1.94
CA ASP A 177 -15.96 -0.90 -0.48
C ASP A 177 -15.40 -2.18 0.15
N ALA A 178 -14.28 -2.04 0.86
CA ALA A 178 -13.57 -3.13 1.54
C ALA A 178 -14.33 -3.73 2.73
N SER A 179 -15.40 -3.07 3.23
CA SER A 179 -16.28 -3.63 4.25
C SER A 179 -17.05 -4.87 3.78
N HIS A 180 -17.19 -5.04 2.46
CA HIS A 180 -17.88 -6.18 1.85
C HIS A 180 -16.94 -7.38 1.67
N SER A 181 -17.28 -8.50 2.29
CA SER A 181 -16.48 -9.74 2.24
C SER A 181 -16.25 -10.27 0.82
N GLU A 182 -17.23 -10.14 -0.07
CA GLU A 182 -17.13 -10.53 -1.48
C GLU A 182 -16.10 -9.73 -2.28
N VAL A 183 -15.74 -8.52 -1.83
CA VAL A 183 -14.69 -7.69 -2.43
C VAL A 183 -13.32 -8.22 -1.99
N LEU A 184 -13.16 -8.47 -0.68
CA LEU A 184 -11.93 -9.04 -0.13
C LEU A 184 -11.61 -10.43 -0.71
N GLU A 185 -12.64 -11.27 -0.92
CA GLU A 185 -12.49 -12.55 -1.60
C GLU A 185 -12.04 -12.38 -3.06
N GLY A 186 -12.70 -11.48 -3.81
CA GLY A 186 -12.33 -11.19 -5.20
C GLY A 186 -10.92 -10.60 -5.34
N ALA A 187 -10.47 -9.86 -4.33
CA ALA A 187 -9.13 -9.29 -4.24
C ALA A 187 -8.06 -10.28 -3.75
N GLY A 188 -8.45 -11.53 -3.46
CA GLY A 188 -7.51 -12.61 -3.24
C GLY A 188 -7.07 -12.79 -1.79
N ILE A 189 -7.88 -12.43 -0.79
CA ILE A 189 -7.53 -12.66 0.63
C ILE A 189 -7.26 -14.15 0.96
N LYS A 190 -7.93 -15.06 0.25
CA LYS A 190 -7.74 -16.52 0.34
C LYS A 190 -6.62 -17.05 -0.58
N HIS A 191 -5.98 -16.19 -1.35
CA HIS A 191 -4.97 -16.59 -2.33
C HIS A 191 -3.71 -17.09 -1.63
N PRO A 192 -3.07 -18.20 -2.07
CA PRO A 192 -1.88 -18.75 -1.41
C PRO A 192 -0.69 -17.78 -1.36
N TRP A 193 -0.60 -16.87 -2.33
CA TRP A 193 0.45 -15.86 -2.41
C TRP A 193 0.11 -14.54 -1.68
N CYS A 194 -1.08 -14.44 -1.07
CA CYS A 194 -1.44 -13.29 -0.24
C CYS A 194 -0.64 -13.34 1.06
N THR A 195 0.36 -12.47 1.17
CA THR A 195 1.31 -12.46 2.30
C THR A 195 0.74 -11.71 3.49
N GLY A 196 -0.07 -10.68 3.23
CA GLY A 196 -0.69 -9.86 4.25
C GLY A 196 -1.81 -8.99 3.71
N ILE A 197 -2.67 -8.56 4.62
CA ILE A 197 -3.71 -7.56 4.41
C ILE A 197 -3.42 -6.35 5.29
N ILE A 198 -3.59 -5.16 4.72
CA ILE A 198 -3.29 -3.87 5.34
C ILE A 198 -4.55 -3.02 5.26
N SER A 199 -5.15 -2.70 6.41
CA SER A 199 -6.37 -1.89 6.47
C SER A 199 -6.08 -0.44 6.85
N LEU A 200 -6.32 0.48 5.91
CA LEU A 200 -5.98 1.90 5.96
C LEU A 200 -7.18 2.79 5.63
N ALA A 201 -8.40 2.29 5.83
CA ALA A 201 -9.59 3.10 5.65
C ALA A 201 -9.58 4.29 6.63
N SER A 202 -10.20 5.40 6.22
CA SER A 202 -10.37 6.58 7.07
C SER A 202 -11.27 6.31 8.27
N ASP A 203 -12.19 5.35 8.16
CA ASP A 203 -13.14 4.94 9.19
C ASP A 203 -12.64 3.66 9.91
N ASP A 204 -12.49 3.76 11.24
CA ASP A 204 -12.09 2.65 12.12
C ASP A 204 -13.10 1.49 12.07
N THR A 205 -14.38 1.75 11.77
CA THR A 205 -15.42 0.72 11.60
C THR A 205 -15.16 -0.16 10.38
N VAL A 206 -14.69 0.44 9.28
CA VAL A 206 -14.29 -0.30 8.08
C VAL A 206 -13.05 -1.14 8.39
N ASN A 207 -12.06 -0.55 9.08
CA ASN A 207 -10.85 -1.27 9.49
C ASN A 207 -11.15 -2.48 10.40
N LEU A 208 -12.07 -2.33 11.34
CA LEU A 208 -12.56 -3.41 12.18
C LEU A 208 -13.28 -4.50 11.36
N THR A 209 -14.12 -4.11 10.41
CA THR A 209 -14.82 -5.06 9.54
C THR A 209 -13.83 -5.87 8.69
N VAL A 210 -12.83 -5.22 8.10
CA VAL A 210 -11.75 -5.88 7.36
C VAL A 210 -10.99 -6.85 8.25
N ALA A 211 -10.69 -6.46 9.51
CA ALA A 211 -10.02 -7.32 10.47
C ALA A 211 -10.81 -8.60 10.78
N ILE A 212 -12.10 -8.46 11.06
CA ILE A 212 -13.01 -9.60 11.32
C ILE A 212 -13.07 -10.53 10.10
N VAL A 213 -13.29 -9.97 8.91
CA VAL A 213 -13.39 -10.77 7.69
C VAL A 213 -12.06 -11.47 7.38
N ALA A 214 -10.92 -10.81 7.55
CA ALA A 214 -9.61 -11.40 7.36
C ALA A 214 -9.40 -12.60 8.29
N GLN A 215 -9.72 -12.45 9.58
CA GLN A 215 -9.60 -13.53 10.56
C GLN A 215 -10.53 -14.71 10.24
N LEU A 216 -11.73 -14.46 9.74
CA LEU A 216 -12.68 -15.52 9.38
C LEU A 216 -12.33 -16.24 8.07
N LEU A 217 -11.83 -15.52 7.07
CA LEU A 217 -11.57 -16.07 5.74
C LEU A 217 -10.16 -16.66 5.59
N ASN A 218 -9.17 -16.10 6.28
CA ASN A 218 -7.79 -16.56 6.27
C ASN A 218 -7.09 -16.27 7.61
N PRO A 219 -7.28 -17.12 8.65
CA PRO A 219 -6.71 -16.90 9.99
C PRO A 219 -5.18 -16.85 10.06
N ARG A 220 -4.47 -17.19 8.97
CA ARG A 220 -3.01 -17.20 8.90
C ARG A 220 -2.45 -15.96 8.19
N VAL A 221 -3.31 -15.16 7.54
CA VAL A 221 -2.86 -13.96 6.84
C VAL A 221 -2.32 -12.96 7.86
N ARG A 222 -1.20 -12.31 7.53
CA ARG A 222 -0.70 -11.21 8.35
C ARG A 222 -1.65 -10.02 8.20
N LEU A 223 -2.27 -9.57 9.29
CA LEU A 223 -3.16 -8.41 9.32
C LEU A 223 -2.47 -7.24 10.02
N ILE A 224 -2.31 -6.13 9.31
CA ILE A 224 -1.88 -4.84 9.86
C ILE A 224 -3.02 -3.86 9.67
N SER A 225 -3.39 -3.13 10.71
CA SER A 225 -4.53 -2.20 10.63
C SER A 225 -4.18 -0.85 11.24
N ARG A 226 -4.88 0.20 10.78
CA ARG A 226 -4.84 1.53 11.40
C ARG A 226 -6.02 1.67 12.36
N ALA A 227 -5.78 2.32 13.49
CA ALA A 227 -6.83 2.76 14.41
C ALA A 227 -6.46 4.14 14.95
N GLU A 228 -7.43 5.06 15.08
CA GLU A 228 -7.16 6.39 15.64
C GLU A 228 -7.60 6.51 17.10
N THR A 229 -8.41 5.57 17.59
CA THR A 229 -8.93 5.56 18.97
C THR A 229 -8.43 4.34 19.74
N PRO A 230 -8.13 4.46 21.05
CA PRO A 230 -7.75 3.31 21.88
C PRO A 230 -8.80 2.19 21.87
N GLU A 231 -10.09 2.54 21.79
CA GLU A 231 -11.19 1.57 21.74
C GLU A 231 -11.18 0.78 20.43
N ALA A 232 -11.02 1.46 19.29
CA ALA A 232 -10.90 0.78 18.00
C ALA A 232 -9.64 -0.09 17.95
N GLU A 233 -8.52 0.40 18.50
CA GLU A 233 -7.27 -0.36 18.59
C GLU A 233 -7.45 -1.66 19.37
N ALA A 234 -7.99 -1.59 20.58
CA ALA A 234 -8.25 -2.76 21.42
C ALA A 234 -9.21 -3.76 20.73
N ASN A 235 -10.27 -3.25 20.09
CA ASN A 235 -11.22 -4.09 19.37
C ASN A 235 -10.56 -4.80 18.18
N ILE A 236 -9.80 -4.09 17.33
CA ILE A 236 -9.13 -4.67 16.17
C ILE A 236 -8.10 -5.72 16.60
N LEU A 237 -7.31 -5.44 17.66
CA LEU A 237 -6.37 -6.41 18.23
C LEU A 237 -7.07 -7.68 18.73
N SER A 238 -8.27 -7.57 19.30
CA SER A 238 -9.05 -8.72 19.77
C SER A 238 -9.47 -9.69 18.65
N PHE A 239 -9.51 -9.22 17.40
CA PHE A 239 -9.88 -10.02 16.22
C PHE A 239 -8.68 -10.58 15.44
N GLY A 240 -7.49 -10.64 16.05
CA GLY A 240 -6.34 -11.32 15.46
C GLY A 240 -5.47 -10.45 14.57
N ALA A 241 -5.65 -9.13 14.57
CA ALA A 241 -4.68 -8.21 13.99
C ALA A 241 -3.31 -8.41 14.64
N ASN A 242 -2.27 -8.56 13.82
CA ASN A 242 -0.92 -8.78 14.32
C ASN A 242 -0.31 -7.48 14.84
N GLU A 243 -0.65 -6.36 14.20
CA GLU A 243 -0.22 -5.02 14.58
C GLU A 243 -1.36 -4.04 14.29
N VAL A 244 -1.63 -3.14 15.23
CA VAL A 244 -2.49 -1.99 15.01
C VAL A 244 -1.66 -0.73 15.20
N ILE A 245 -1.80 0.22 14.27
CA ILE A 245 -0.99 1.42 14.21
C ILE A 245 -1.88 2.62 14.49
N ASN A 246 -1.61 3.28 15.62
CA ASN A 246 -2.17 4.57 15.95
C ASN A 246 -1.18 5.70 15.63
N PRO A 247 -1.43 6.53 14.60
CA PRO A 247 -0.49 7.57 14.20
C PRO A 247 -0.26 8.64 15.27
N PHE A 248 -1.27 8.94 16.07
CA PHE A 248 -1.19 9.97 17.11
C PHE A 248 -0.35 9.49 18.28
N GLU A 249 -0.52 8.24 18.69
CA GLU A 249 0.32 7.62 19.74
C GLU A 249 1.77 7.50 19.30
N ILE A 250 2.03 7.07 18.06
CA ILE A 250 3.40 6.97 17.53
C ILE A 250 4.08 8.35 17.54
N PHE A 251 3.39 9.38 17.03
CA PHE A 251 3.97 10.72 16.99
C PHE A 251 4.17 11.31 18.40
N ALA A 252 3.17 11.18 19.28
CA ALA A 252 3.26 11.70 20.64
C ALA A 252 4.37 11.01 21.45
N SER A 253 4.46 9.68 21.35
CA SER A 253 5.55 8.90 21.93
C SER A 253 6.91 9.32 21.37
N HIS A 254 6.97 9.60 20.06
CA HIS A 254 8.20 10.07 19.43
C HIS A 254 8.63 11.45 19.93
N LEU A 255 7.71 12.42 20.04
CA LEU A 255 8.02 13.75 20.58
C LEU A 255 8.46 13.68 22.05
N ALA A 256 7.80 12.86 22.86
CA ALA A 256 8.22 12.60 24.25
C ALA A 256 9.62 11.97 24.30
N LEU A 257 9.90 11.02 23.39
CA LEU A 257 11.23 10.42 23.29
C LEU A 257 12.29 11.45 22.87
N ALA A 258 11.97 12.40 22.00
CA ALA A 258 12.87 13.48 21.58
C ALA A 258 13.24 14.41 22.74
N LEU A 259 12.30 14.67 23.66
CA LEU A 259 12.53 15.46 24.88
C LEU A 259 13.43 14.71 25.88
N HIS A 260 13.06 13.48 26.26
CA HIS A 260 13.68 12.81 27.40
C HIS A 260 14.86 11.89 27.01
N SER A 261 14.83 11.35 25.79
CA SER A 261 15.87 10.47 25.27
C SER A 261 16.27 10.78 23.82
N PRO A 262 16.93 11.94 23.59
CA PRO A 262 17.29 12.40 22.24
C PRO A 262 18.01 11.36 21.38
N SER A 263 18.94 10.61 21.96
CA SER A 263 19.68 9.55 21.25
C SER A 263 18.79 8.38 20.82
N LEU A 264 17.74 8.05 21.58
CA LEU A 264 16.78 7.03 21.18
C LEU A 264 15.83 7.51 20.09
N SER A 265 15.42 8.78 20.16
CA SER A 265 14.61 9.42 19.11
C SER A 265 15.28 9.32 17.75
N ILE A 266 16.56 9.70 17.69
CA ILE A 266 17.38 9.61 16.47
C ILE A 266 17.40 8.19 15.90
N LEU A 267 17.63 7.19 16.75
CA LEU A 267 17.64 5.79 16.29
C LEU A 267 16.28 5.37 15.76
N PHE A 268 15.19 5.80 16.39
CA PHE A 268 13.85 5.48 15.94
C PHE A 268 13.57 6.10 14.56
N ASP A 269 13.90 7.39 14.38
CA ASP A 269 13.77 8.10 13.11
C ASP A 269 14.53 7.39 11.99
N TRP A 270 15.81 7.09 12.23
CA TRP A 270 16.65 6.41 11.25
C TRP A 270 16.13 5.03 10.86
N MET A 271 15.66 4.27 11.84
CA MET A 271 15.22 2.89 11.62
C MET A 271 13.83 2.79 11.01
N THR A 272 13.05 3.87 11.06
CA THR A 272 11.70 3.95 10.49
C THR A 272 11.60 4.89 9.29
N ALA A 273 12.70 5.52 8.87
CA ALA A 273 12.77 6.36 7.69
C ALA A 273 12.35 5.60 6.42
N ALA A 274 11.77 6.33 5.45
CA ALA A 274 11.39 5.75 4.18
C ALA A 274 12.64 5.45 3.33
N PRO A 275 12.56 4.51 2.36
CA PRO A 275 13.67 4.22 1.46
C PRO A 275 14.13 5.46 0.70
N GLY A 276 15.44 5.73 0.78
CA GLY A 276 16.06 6.87 0.10
C GLY A 276 15.85 8.22 0.79
N ASP A 277 15.18 8.28 1.94
CA ASP A 277 15.16 9.49 2.76
C ASP A 277 16.59 9.79 3.25
N ARG A 278 17.02 11.04 3.08
CA ARG A 278 18.26 11.51 3.69
C ARG A 278 18.04 11.66 5.19
N ILE A 279 19.04 11.26 5.97
CA ILE A 279 19.06 11.56 7.40
C ILE A 279 19.03 13.09 7.55
N LYS A 280 17.98 13.60 8.20
CA LYS A 280 17.89 15.00 8.61
C LYS A 280 18.71 15.20 9.88
N GLU A 281 19.22 16.42 10.07
CA GLU A 281 19.78 16.80 11.36
C GLU A 281 18.70 16.71 12.42
N PRO A 282 18.96 16.04 13.55
CA PRO A 282 17.96 15.89 14.60
C PRO A 282 17.70 17.24 15.26
N VAL A 283 16.42 17.58 15.38
CA VAL A 283 15.99 18.78 16.09
C VAL A 283 15.60 18.37 17.51
N PHE A 284 16.19 19.03 18.50
CA PHE A 284 15.96 18.69 19.91
C PHE A 284 15.02 19.71 20.56
N PRO A 285 13.84 19.29 20.99
CA PRO A 285 12.95 20.15 21.76
C PRO A 285 13.52 20.44 23.16
N ASN A 286 13.21 21.62 23.69
CA ASN A 286 13.59 22.02 25.05
C ASN A 286 12.51 21.61 26.07
N HIS A 287 12.93 21.29 27.29
CA HIS A 287 12.03 21.08 28.44
C HIS A 287 11.42 22.40 28.93
N GLY A 288 10.16 22.38 29.36
CA GLY A 288 9.48 23.53 29.95
C GLY A 288 7.98 23.56 29.69
N MET A 289 7.42 24.76 29.53
CA MET A 289 5.99 24.93 29.27
C MET A 289 5.66 24.77 27.77
N TRP A 290 4.82 23.79 27.45
CA TRP A 290 4.30 23.54 26.11
C TRP A 290 2.83 23.94 25.98
N ILE A 291 2.47 24.52 24.84
CA ILE A 291 1.10 24.88 24.52
C ILE A 291 0.55 23.93 23.46
N ILE A 292 -0.56 23.23 23.77
CA ILE A 292 -1.27 22.35 22.84
C ILE A 292 -2.54 23.04 22.36
N CYS A 293 -2.59 23.37 21.07
CA CYS A 293 -3.75 23.99 20.43
C CYS A 293 -4.60 22.92 19.74
N GLY A 294 -5.79 22.67 20.29
CA GLY A 294 -6.72 21.63 19.84
C GLY A 294 -6.58 20.34 20.65
N PHE A 295 -7.60 20.04 21.46
CA PHE A 295 -7.69 18.85 22.29
C PHE A 295 -8.65 17.83 21.65
N GLY A 296 -8.25 17.34 20.48
CA GLY A 296 -8.82 16.13 19.84
C GLY A 296 -7.94 14.91 20.10
N LYS A 297 -8.12 13.83 19.35
CA LYS A 297 -7.33 12.57 19.49
C LYS A 297 -5.82 12.80 19.50
N PHE A 298 -5.33 13.72 18.65
CA PHE A 298 -3.91 14.08 18.60
C PHE A 298 -3.43 14.82 19.85
N GLY A 299 -4.18 15.84 20.28
CA GLY A 299 -3.87 16.60 21.50
C GLY A 299 -3.96 15.75 22.76
N GLU A 300 -4.90 14.80 22.82
CA GLU A 300 -5.03 13.83 23.91
C GLU A 300 -3.82 12.90 24.01
N ALA A 301 -3.35 12.36 22.88
CA ALA A 301 -2.15 11.53 22.85
C ALA A 301 -0.92 12.32 23.30
N LEU A 302 -0.73 13.52 22.78
CA LEU A 302 0.37 14.42 23.19
C LEU A 302 0.33 14.76 24.67
N TYR A 303 -0.86 15.10 25.19
CA TYR A 303 -1.00 15.41 26.60
C TYR A 303 -0.62 14.23 27.49
N ARG A 304 -1.02 13.01 27.12
CA ARG A 304 -0.67 11.81 27.88
C ARG A 304 0.85 11.59 27.90
N HIS A 305 1.49 11.50 26.73
CA HIS A 305 2.92 11.19 26.65
C HIS A 305 3.80 12.30 27.24
N LEU A 306 3.48 13.57 27.00
CA LEU A 306 4.28 14.68 27.53
C LEU A 306 4.04 14.90 29.03
N SER A 307 2.82 14.66 29.52
CA SER A 307 2.54 14.76 30.96
C SER A 307 3.18 13.61 31.74
N ASP A 308 3.22 12.40 31.17
CA ASP A 308 3.87 11.23 31.80
C ASP A 308 5.36 11.46 32.02
N GLU A 309 5.99 12.26 31.14
CA GLU A 309 7.39 12.64 31.26
C GLU A 309 7.64 13.92 32.08
N GLY A 310 6.58 14.57 32.57
CA GLY A 310 6.65 15.68 33.52
C GLY A 310 6.75 17.09 32.92
N GLU A 311 6.45 17.26 31.62
CA GLU A 311 6.38 18.58 31.00
C GLU A 311 5.19 19.41 31.52
N GLU A 312 5.35 20.73 31.61
CA GLU A 312 4.25 21.63 31.96
C GLU A 312 3.38 21.89 30.73
N LEU A 313 2.12 21.47 30.74
CA LEU A 313 1.24 21.55 29.58
C LEU A 313 0.11 22.58 29.77
N ARG A 314 -0.06 23.45 28.79
CA ARG A 314 -1.20 24.37 28.67
C ARG A 314 -2.02 24.01 27.44
N ILE A 315 -3.34 23.84 27.60
CA ILE A 315 -4.21 23.47 26.49
C ILE A 315 -5.05 24.66 26.07
N ILE A 316 -5.28 24.78 24.76
CA ILE A 316 -6.25 25.70 24.17
C ILE A 316 -7.25 24.88 23.35
N ASP A 317 -8.53 24.99 23.65
CA ASP A 317 -9.61 24.38 22.84
C ASP A 317 -10.81 25.33 22.77
N VAL A 318 -11.61 25.17 21.72
CA VAL A 318 -12.80 25.98 21.47
C VAL A 318 -14.02 25.43 22.24
N ASP A 319 -14.06 24.11 22.47
CA ASP A 319 -15.20 23.43 23.08
C ASP A 319 -14.98 23.15 24.57
N ARG A 320 -15.75 23.85 25.40
CA ARG A 320 -15.74 23.70 26.87
C ARG A 320 -16.47 22.43 27.35
N ASN A 321 -17.31 21.82 26.52
CA ASN A 321 -18.20 20.72 26.91
C ASN A 321 -17.64 19.32 26.58
N LYS A 322 -16.47 19.24 25.95
CA LYS A 322 -15.77 17.97 25.77
C LYS A 322 -15.44 17.36 27.13
N ARG A 323 -15.89 16.12 27.35
CA ARG A 323 -15.79 15.42 28.65
C ARG A 323 -14.36 15.21 29.17
N ASN A 324 -13.37 15.19 28.28
CA ASN A 324 -12.00 14.77 28.61
C ASN A 324 -11.00 15.93 28.67
N VAL A 325 -11.46 17.19 28.63
CA VAL A 325 -10.55 18.34 28.60
C VAL A 325 -9.93 18.58 29.99
N PRO A 326 -8.59 18.63 30.12
CA PRO A 326 -7.92 18.86 31.38
C PRO A 326 -8.28 20.19 32.04
N VAL A 327 -8.26 20.18 33.37
CA VAL A 327 -8.52 21.37 34.19
C VAL A 327 -7.45 22.44 33.88
N GLY A 328 -7.87 23.69 33.72
CA GLY A 328 -6.97 24.79 33.38
C GLY A 328 -6.84 25.07 31.88
N THR A 329 -7.58 24.34 31.04
CA THR A 329 -7.66 24.62 29.60
C THR A 329 -8.19 26.03 29.32
N VAL A 330 -7.50 26.76 28.45
CA VAL A 330 -7.89 28.08 27.98
C VAL A 330 -8.94 27.91 26.89
N ILE A 331 -10.16 28.37 27.17
CA ILE A 331 -11.26 28.32 26.21
C ILE A 331 -11.18 29.51 25.26
N GLY A 332 -10.97 29.24 23.97
CA GLY A 332 -10.87 30.26 22.93
C GLY A 332 -10.31 29.71 21.63
N ARG A 333 -10.34 30.53 20.57
CA ARG A 333 -9.70 30.16 19.30
C ARG A 333 -8.20 30.39 19.42
N ALA A 334 -7.42 29.35 19.15
CA ALA A 334 -5.95 29.43 19.18
C ALA A 334 -5.37 30.34 18.08
N THR A 335 -6.14 30.64 17.03
CA THR A 335 -5.79 31.61 15.99
C THR A 335 -5.76 33.06 16.50
N GLU A 336 -6.28 33.32 17.70
CA GLU A 336 -6.32 34.66 18.29
C GLU A 336 -5.11 34.89 19.21
N ALA A 337 -4.35 35.96 18.94
CA ALA A 337 -3.21 36.37 19.77
C ALA A 337 -3.58 36.54 21.26
N SER A 338 -4.80 37.04 21.55
CA SER A 338 -5.26 37.22 22.93
C SER A 338 -5.42 35.90 23.69
N THR A 339 -5.82 34.83 22.99
CA THR A 339 -5.97 33.49 23.56
C THR A 339 -4.61 32.85 23.81
N LEU A 340 -3.68 32.99 22.87
CA LEU A 340 -2.29 32.53 23.04
C LEU A 340 -1.59 33.24 24.22
N LYS A 341 -1.81 34.55 24.38
CA LYS A 341 -1.29 35.30 25.54
C LYS A 341 -1.87 34.82 26.87
N LYS A 342 -3.19 34.55 26.93
CA LYS A 342 -3.82 33.95 28.12
C LYS A 342 -3.24 32.56 28.46
N ALA A 343 -2.78 31.83 27.45
CA ALA A 343 -2.11 30.54 27.62
C ALA A 343 -0.62 30.66 28.00
N GLY A 344 -0.04 31.85 28.01
CA GLY A 344 1.36 32.08 28.40
C GLY A 344 2.38 31.89 27.27
N ILE A 345 2.00 32.08 26.00
CA ILE A 345 2.89 31.85 24.84
C ILE A 345 4.24 32.59 24.91
N GLU A 346 4.30 33.72 25.62
CA GLU A 346 5.50 34.55 25.78
C GLU A 346 6.66 33.82 26.49
N SER A 347 6.36 32.84 27.35
CA SER A 347 7.36 32.03 28.06
C SER A 347 7.33 30.55 27.67
N ALA A 348 6.54 30.18 26.66
CA ALA A 348 6.44 28.80 26.20
C ALA A 348 7.74 28.37 25.50
N VAL A 349 8.19 27.15 25.77
CA VAL A 349 9.34 26.54 25.09
C VAL A 349 8.92 25.87 23.78
N GLY A 350 7.64 25.51 23.66
CA GLY A 350 7.08 24.93 22.45
C GLY A 350 5.58 25.12 22.31
N ILE A 351 5.12 25.07 21.06
CA ILE A 351 3.71 25.13 20.67
C ILE A 351 3.39 24.01 19.69
N ILE A 352 2.22 23.41 19.86
CA ILE A 352 1.68 22.37 18.97
C ILE A 352 0.35 22.85 18.38
N ALA A 353 0.32 23.06 17.08
CA ALA A 353 -0.91 23.30 16.33
C ALA A 353 -1.50 21.98 15.84
N GLY A 354 -2.46 21.44 16.60
CA GLY A 354 -2.97 20.08 16.48
C GLY A 354 -4.43 19.97 16.01
N THR A 355 -4.97 20.99 15.36
CA THR A 355 -6.38 21.02 14.91
C THR A 355 -6.60 20.17 13.66
N GLU A 356 -7.87 19.96 13.30
CA GLU A 356 -8.27 19.23 12.09
C GLU A 356 -8.24 20.09 10.81
N ASN A 357 -7.86 21.37 10.91
CA ASN A 357 -7.79 22.30 9.80
C ASN A 357 -6.35 22.82 9.61
N ASP A 358 -5.79 22.61 8.42
CA ASP A 358 -4.41 22.98 8.10
C ASP A 358 -4.19 24.50 8.08
N ALA A 359 -5.16 25.27 7.60
CA ALA A 359 -5.09 26.73 7.60
C ALA A 359 -5.12 27.30 9.02
N ASP A 360 -5.94 26.73 9.91
CA ASP A 360 -5.93 27.09 11.34
C ASP A 360 -4.57 26.74 11.97
N ASN A 361 -4.02 25.56 11.65
CA ASN A 361 -2.71 25.14 12.19
C ASN A 361 -1.58 26.10 11.78
N LEU A 362 -1.53 26.50 10.51
CA LEU A 362 -0.58 27.49 10.02
C LEU A 362 -0.83 28.88 10.65
N SER A 363 -2.08 29.32 10.74
CA SER A 363 -2.44 30.59 11.35
C SER A 363 -2.02 30.66 12.81
N ILE A 364 -2.25 29.60 13.59
CA ILE A 364 -1.82 29.50 15.00
C ILE A 364 -0.31 29.70 15.09
N LEU A 365 0.46 29.02 14.25
CA LEU A 365 1.91 29.07 14.29
C LEU A 365 2.47 30.41 13.82
N MET A 366 1.87 31.03 12.81
CA MET A 366 2.23 32.38 12.38
C MET A 366 1.99 33.42 13.49
N THR A 367 0.78 33.42 14.08
CA THR A 367 0.45 34.34 15.18
C THR A 367 1.31 34.08 16.42
N ALA A 368 1.61 32.83 16.73
CA ALA A 368 2.47 32.50 17.85
C ALA A 368 3.93 32.94 17.59
N ASN A 369 4.44 32.76 16.36
CA ASN A 369 5.79 33.16 15.96
C ASN A 369 6.01 34.67 16.00
N GLU A 370 4.97 35.46 15.72
CA GLU A 370 5.00 36.92 15.90
C GLU A 370 5.19 37.33 17.37
N ILE A 371 4.70 36.53 18.31
CA ILE A 371 4.79 36.80 19.76
C ILE A 371 6.07 36.22 20.35
N ASN A 372 6.43 35.00 19.99
CA ASN A 372 7.60 34.26 20.46
C ASN A 372 8.23 33.45 19.32
N SER A 373 9.27 33.99 18.69
CA SER A 373 9.94 33.37 17.54
C SER A 373 10.99 32.32 17.92
N LYS A 374 11.23 32.07 19.21
CA LYS A 374 12.28 31.15 19.70
C LYS A 374 11.73 29.79 20.14
N MET A 375 10.41 29.65 20.22
CA MET A 375 9.76 28.42 20.65
C MET A 375 9.86 27.33 19.58
N PHE A 376 9.84 26.07 20.03
CA PHE A 376 9.73 24.92 19.15
C PHE A 376 8.32 24.82 18.56
N ARG A 377 8.19 24.74 17.23
CA ARG A 377 6.93 24.78 16.50
C ARG A 377 6.61 23.40 15.92
N VAL A 378 5.52 22.81 16.40
CA VAL A 378 4.99 21.54 15.88
C VAL A 378 3.65 21.80 15.20
N ALA A 379 3.46 21.27 13.99
CA ALA A 379 2.16 21.28 13.33
C ALA A 379 1.68 19.88 12.99
N ARG A 380 0.36 19.71 12.97
CA ARG A 380 -0.28 18.60 12.29
C ARG A 380 -0.69 19.03 10.88
N GLN A 381 -0.26 18.27 9.88
CA GLN A 381 -0.79 18.36 8.52
C GLN A 381 -1.84 17.27 8.33
N ASN A 382 -3.04 17.68 7.94
CA ASN A 382 -4.18 16.80 7.71
C ASN A 382 -4.30 16.39 6.24
N GLU A 383 -3.92 17.26 5.30
CA GLU A 383 -4.09 17.04 3.86
C GLU A 383 -2.75 17.12 3.12
N ASP A 384 -2.42 16.08 2.35
CA ASP A 384 -1.12 15.96 1.66
C ASP A 384 -0.87 17.11 0.64
N HIS A 385 -1.91 17.66 0.00
CA HIS A 385 -1.74 18.71 -1.01
C HIS A 385 -1.23 20.05 -0.45
N ASN A 386 -1.26 20.25 0.86
CA ASN A 386 -0.73 21.44 1.53
C ASN A 386 0.78 21.33 1.84
N GLU A 387 1.46 20.26 1.43
CA GLU A 387 2.86 19.97 1.78
C GLU A 387 3.80 21.16 1.52
N HIS A 388 3.71 21.78 0.33
CA HIS A 388 4.56 22.94 -0.01
C HIS A 388 4.39 24.15 0.90
N VAL A 389 3.17 24.36 1.43
CA VAL A 389 2.90 25.48 2.35
C VAL A 389 3.49 25.20 3.72
N PHE A 390 3.40 23.95 4.20
CA PHE A 390 4.05 23.53 5.45
C PHE A 390 5.57 23.53 5.36
N GLU A 391 6.14 23.14 4.20
CA GLU A 391 7.58 23.25 3.95
C GLU A 391 8.07 24.70 4.00
N ALA A 392 7.30 25.63 3.43
CA ALA A 392 7.62 27.06 3.45
C ALA A 392 7.46 27.70 4.84
N ALA A 393 6.68 27.09 5.75
CA ALA A 393 6.46 27.60 7.10
C ALA A 393 7.66 27.40 8.05
N ASP A 394 8.70 26.68 7.60
CA ASP A 394 9.97 26.46 8.32
C ASP A 394 9.73 26.00 9.77
N LEU A 395 9.00 24.90 9.91
CA LEU A 395 8.60 24.33 11.20
C LEU A 395 9.66 23.36 11.73
N ASP A 396 9.80 23.30 13.05
CA ASP A 396 10.78 22.42 13.71
C ASP A 396 10.38 20.94 13.59
N LEU A 397 9.07 20.64 13.67
CA LEU A 397 8.56 19.27 13.49
C LEU A 397 7.16 19.26 12.86
N LEU A 398 6.93 18.31 11.97
CA LEU A 398 5.66 18.15 11.27
C LEU A 398 5.09 16.75 11.48
N MET A 399 3.86 16.67 11.98
CA MET A 399 3.09 15.42 12.05
C MET A 399 2.30 15.23 10.77
N GLN A 400 2.74 14.29 9.93
CA GLN A 400 2.01 13.84 8.75
C GLN A 400 1.46 12.45 9.01
N ARG A 401 0.13 12.34 9.23
CA ARG A 401 -0.54 11.07 9.52
C ARG A 401 -0.22 10.00 8.47
N GLY A 402 -0.28 10.38 7.19
CA GLY A 402 0.05 9.51 6.05
C GLY A 402 1.40 8.82 6.21
N ARG A 403 2.44 9.62 6.45
CA ARG A 403 3.84 9.17 6.56
C ARG A 403 4.10 8.36 7.80
N VAL A 404 3.61 8.77 8.96
CA VAL A 404 3.83 8.04 10.22
C VAL A 404 3.35 6.60 10.09
N VAL A 405 2.14 6.41 9.54
CA VAL A 405 1.58 5.06 9.35
C VAL A 405 2.28 4.31 8.21
N SER A 406 2.47 4.93 7.05
CA SER A 406 3.06 4.26 5.89
C SER A 406 4.50 3.80 6.17
N ASN A 407 5.32 4.65 6.78
CA ASN A 407 6.70 4.35 7.18
C ASN A 407 6.75 3.19 8.18
N LYS A 408 5.90 3.23 9.21
CA LYS A 408 5.84 2.14 10.20
C LYS A 408 5.47 0.81 9.55
N ILE A 409 4.44 0.81 8.69
CA ILE A 409 4.00 -0.41 7.98
C ILE A 409 5.11 -0.93 7.06
N PHE A 410 5.69 -0.03 6.28
CA PHE A 410 6.76 -0.36 5.37
C PHE A 410 7.96 -0.98 6.11
N ALA A 411 8.37 -0.37 7.23
CA ALA A 411 9.45 -0.88 8.09
C ALA A 411 9.12 -2.30 8.63
N LEU A 412 7.87 -2.54 9.02
CA LEU A 412 7.38 -3.85 9.48
C LEU A 412 7.30 -4.91 8.36
N ILE A 413 7.11 -4.51 7.10
CA ILE A 413 7.08 -5.39 5.94
C ILE A 413 8.50 -5.72 5.48
N ARG A 414 9.33 -4.69 5.30
CA ARG A 414 10.71 -4.82 4.80
C ARG A 414 11.58 -5.59 5.77
N THR A 415 11.43 -5.37 7.07
CA THR A 415 12.37 -5.92 8.06
C THR A 415 11.64 -6.42 9.31
N PRO A 416 11.10 -7.65 9.30
CA PRO A 416 10.39 -8.21 10.45
C PRO A 416 11.20 -8.22 11.77
N LEU A 417 12.52 -8.37 11.69
CA LEU A 417 13.41 -8.27 12.86
C LEU A 417 13.45 -6.88 13.49
N LEU A 418 13.12 -5.83 12.74
CA LEU A 418 13.16 -4.46 13.24
C LEU A 418 12.21 -4.28 14.42
N GLY A 419 11.01 -4.88 14.38
CA GLY A 419 10.06 -4.79 15.48
C GLY A 419 10.61 -5.40 16.79
N ASP A 420 11.34 -6.52 16.69
CA ASP A 420 12.02 -7.11 17.85
C ASP A 420 13.12 -6.19 18.39
N PHE A 421 13.90 -5.59 17.49
CA PHE A 421 14.96 -4.67 17.85
C PHE A 421 14.44 -3.39 18.53
N LEU A 422 13.43 -2.73 17.92
CA LEU A 422 12.81 -1.51 18.45
C LEU A 422 12.25 -1.72 19.86
N ARG A 423 11.58 -2.85 20.11
CA ARG A 423 11.07 -3.20 21.45
C ARG A 423 12.16 -3.28 22.51
N ILE A 424 13.37 -3.71 22.13
CA ILE A 424 14.47 -3.88 23.06
C ILE A 424 15.17 -2.54 23.29
N ILE A 425 15.43 -1.77 22.22
CA ILE A 425 16.09 -0.46 22.35
C ILE A 425 15.20 0.57 23.06
N ALA A 426 13.87 0.43 23.00
CA ALA A 426 12.94 1.28 23.75
C ALA A 426 13.15 1.24 25.28
N ARG A 427 13.89 0.25 25.79
CA ARG A 427 14.24 0.11 27.22
C ARG A 427 15.68 0.53 27.54
N PHE A 428 16.39 1.09 26.58
CA PHE A 428 17.77 1.53 26.80
C PHE A 428 17.78 2.82 27.61
N ASN A 429 18.88 3.03 28.32
CA ASN A 429 19.19 4.35 28.85
C ASN A 429 19.89 5.21 27.76
N ASN A 430 19.91 6.52 27.98
CA ASN A 430 20.51 7.47 27.03
C ASN A 430 21.98 7.18 26.72
N ASN A 431 22.78 6.74 27.69
CA ASN A 431 24.20 6.43 27.47
C ASN A 431 24.37 5.27 26.47
N ARG A 432 23.60 4.19 26.62
CA ARG A 432 23.67 3.05 25.71
C ARG A 432 23.13 3.40 24.32
N ALA A 433 22.10 4.24 24.25
CA ALA A 433 21.57 4.76 23.00
C ALA A 433 22.61 5.63 22.27
N SER A 434 23.28 6.53 22.98
CA SER A 434 24.32 7.41 22.42
C SER A 434 25.48 6.62 21.82
N ILE A 435 25.95 5.55 22.48
CA ILE A 435 26.98 4.67 21.91
C ILE A 435 26.53 4.05 20.58
N LEU A 436 25.27 3.62 20.51
CA LEU A 436 24.71 3.03 19.30
C LEU A 436 24.58 4.08 18.18
N VAL A 437 24.10 5.28 18.50
CA VAL A 437 24.05 6.43 17.58
C VAL A 437 25.43 6.72 17.02
N SER A 438 26.46 6.87 17.86
CA SER A 438 27.83 7.15 17.40
C SER A 438 28.39 6.06 16.48
N ARG A 439 28.07 4.78 16.73
CA ARG A 439 28.47 3.68 15.83
C ARG A 439 27.79 3.76 14.47
N VAL A 440 26.51 4.12 14.44
CA VAL A 440 25.74 4.25 13.19
C VAL A 440 26.23 5.46 12.39
N ILE A 441 26.42 6.63 13.04
CA ILE A 441 27.00 7.83 12.40
C ILE A 441 28.40 7.55 11.85
N GLY A 442 29.26 6.87 12.62
CA GLY A 442 30.62 6.57 12.19
C GLY A 442 30.72 5.69 10.93
N VAL A 443 29.60 5.11 10.50
CA VAL A 443 29.49 4.28 9.30
C VAL A 443 28.78 5.01 8.16
N ILE A 444 27.95 6.01 8.46
CA ILE A 444 27.08 6.68 7.50
C ILE A 444 27.57 8.11 7.33
N ASP A 445 28.44 8.33 6.35
CA ASP A 445 29.02 9.64 6.03
C ASP A 445 28.04 10.50 5.21
N HIS A 446 26.95 10.94 5.86
CA HIS A 446 25.88 11.77 5.26
C HIS A 446 25.10 11.11 4.09
N GLU A 447 25.25 9.80 3.90
CA GLU A 447 24.52 9.03 2.89
C GLU A 447 23.14 8.54 3.39
N THR A 448 22.32 8.03 2.47
CA THR A 448 21.05 7.38 2.80
C THR A 448 21.29 6.11 3.61
N LEU A 449 20.62 6.01 4.76
CA LEU A 449 20.69 4.83 5.59
C LEU A 449 19.87 3.69 4.99
N GLU A 450 20.50 2.54 4.81
CA GLU A 450 19.84 1.30 4.40
C GLU A 450 19.73 0.33 5.57
N LEU A 451 18.52 -0.22 5.77
CA LEU A 451 18.24 -1.28 6.73
C LEU A 451 17.91 -2.59 6.01
N TRP A 452 18.60 -3.69 6.34
CA TRP A 452 18.30 -4.99 5.74
C TRP A 452 18.49 -6.14 6.72
N GLU A 453 17.87 -7.27 6.38
CA GLU A 453 18.01 -8.50 7.15
C GLU A 453 18.83 -9.52 6.35
N VAL A 454 19.89 -10.04 6.96
CA VAL A 454 20.63 -11.20 6.45
C VAL A 454 20.08 -12.44 7.13
N ARG A 455 19.53 -13.36 6.33
CA ARG A 455 18.95 -14.62 6.81
C ARG A 455 19.78 -15.80 6.36
N LEU A 456 20.35 -16.55 7.31
CA LEU A 456 21.22 -17.69 7.02
C LEU A 456 20.40 -18.97 6.79
N PHE A 457 19.61 -18.98 5.72
CA PHE A 457 18.83 -20.12 5.24
C PHE A 457 19.28 -20.55 3.82
N PRO A 458 19.00 -21.80 3.40
CA PRO A 458 19.46 -22.31 2.10
C PRO A 458 19.01 -21.48 0.89
N ASP A 459 17.81 -20.91 0.95
CA ASP A 459 17.19 -20.12 -0.13
C ASP A 459 17.59 -18.64 -0.12
N LYS A 460 18.11 -18.13 1.00
CA LYS A 460 18.41 -16.70 1.19
C LYS A 460 19.91 -16.37 1.27
N ALA A 461 20.72 -17.32 1.72
CA ALA A 461 22.18 -17.15 1.80
C ALA A 461 22.88 -18.47 1.49
N PRO A 462 22.72 -19.01 0.26
CA PRO A 462 23.19 -20.36 -0.09
C PRO A 462 24.71 -20.50 0.09
N ALA A 463 25.49 -19.47 -0.22
CA ALA A 463 26.95 -19.54 -0.12
C ALA A 463 27.40 -19.70 1.34
N ILE A 464 26.94 -18.81 2.22
CA ILE A 464 27.23 -18.89 3.65
C ILE A 464 26.69 -20.19 4.23
N TYR A 465 25.45 -20.56 3.90
CA TYR A 465 24.82 -21.76 4.43
C TYR A 465 25.61 -23.03 4.10
N SER A 466 26.16 -23.14 2.88
CA SER A 466 27.00 -24.26 2.47
C SER A 466 28.35 -24.28 3.18
N MET A 467 29.01 -23.13 3.33
CA MET A 467 30.34 -23.04 3.94
C MET A 467 30.33 -23.20 5.46
N LEU A 468 29.20 -22.93 6.14
CA LEU A 468 29.07 -23.13 7.59
C LEU A 468 29.24 -24.59 8.05
N ASP A 469 29.16 -25.57 7.14
CA ASP A 469 29.44 -26.98 7.48
C ASP A 469 30.94 -27.27 7.58
N ASP A 470 31.75 -26.60 6.76
CA ASP A 470 33.19 -26.86 6.62
C ASP A 470 34.07 -25.85 7.36
N GLN A 471 33.56 -24.63 7.61
CA GLN A 471 34.33 -23.52 8.16
C GLN A 471 33.49 -22.68 9.14
N GLN A 472 34.17 -22.13 10.15
CA GLN A 472 33.58 -21.13 11.05
C GLN A 472 33.59 -19.76 10.36
N ILE A 473 32.42 -19.16 10.25
CA ILE A 473 32.24 -17.81 9.71
C ILE A 473 31.84 -16.88 10.87
N LEU A 474 32.51 -15.74 10.97
CA LEU A 474 32.30 -14.76 12.02
C LEU A 474 31.47 -13.57 11.52
N VAL A 475 30.86 -12.81 12.42
CA VAL A 475 30.09 -11.61 12.06
C VAL A 475 30.92 -10.63 11.24
N LYS A 476 32.20 -10.40 11.58
CA LYS A 476 33.10 -9.51 10.83
C LYS A 476 33.35 -9.96 9.40
N ASP A 477 33.22 -11.25 9.11
CA ASP A 477 33.49 -11.77 7.77
C ASP A 477 32.40 -11.35 6.79
N LEU A 478 31.19 -11.08 7.29
CA LEU A 478 30.11 -10.51 6.49
C LEU A 478 30.33 -9.03 6.13
N LEU A 479 31.22 -8.35 6.86
CA LEU A 479 31.55 -6.94 6.65
C LEU A 479 32.75 -6.77 5.71
N ARG A 480 33.27 -7.84 5.10
CA ARG A 480 34.39 -7.74 4.15
C ARG A 480 33.90 -7.31 2.77
N ASP A 481 34.74 -6.57 2.05
CA ASP A 481 34.49 -6.29 0.65
C ASP A 481 34.74 -7.56 -0.20
N PRO A 482 33.80 -7.97 -1.07
CA PRO A 482 33.93 -9.17 -1.91
C PRO A 482 35.11 -9.13 -2.89
N ALA A 483 35.55 -7.93 -3.30
CA ALA A 483 36.65 -7.72 -4.23
C ALA A 483 37.98 -7.44 -3.51
N ASN A 484 37.93 -6.89 -2.28
CA ASN A 484 39.12 -6.60 -1.49
C ASN A 484 38.94 -6.98 -0.01
N ARG A 485 39.41 -8.17 0.40
CA ARG A 485 39.22 -8.69 1.76
C ARG A 485 39.73 -7.79 2.89
N CYS A 486 40.67 -6.88 2.60
CA CYS A 486 41.27 -5.98 3.61
C CYS A 486 40.40 -4.75 3.86
N LYS A 487 39.42 -4.46 3.00
CA LYS A 487 38.47 -3.37 3.15
C LYS A 487 37.24 -3.87 3.89
N ILE A 488 36.81 -3.10 4.89
CA ILE A 488 35.54 -3.32 5.60
C ILE A 488 34.48 -2.44 4.96
N VAL A 489 33.33 -3.02 4.62
CA VAL A 489 32.20 -2.25 4.10
C VAL A 489 31.55 -1.45 5.23
N PRO A 490 31.05 -0.25 4.96
CA PRO A 490 30.39 0.59 5.95
C PRO A 490 29.02 0.00 6.31
N ALA A 491 29.01 -0.94 7.26
CA ALA A 491 27.81 -1.49 7.88
C ALA A 491 28.01 -1.86 9.35
N VAL A 492 26.93 -1.71 10.12
CA VAL A 492 26.83 -2.08 11.54
C VAL A 492 25.84 -3.24 11.70
N PRO A 493 26.26 -4.37 12.28
CA PRO A 493 25.33 -5.40 12.73
C PRO A 493 24.64 -4.92 14.01
N LEU A 494 23.35 -4.64 13.92
CA LEU A 494 22.57 -4.07 15.02
C LEU A 494 22.00 -5.13 15.96
N PHE A 495 21.55 -6.25 15.39
CA PHE A 495 20.81 -7.25 16.12
C PHE A 495 20.97 -8.64 15.50
N LEU A 496 21.24 -9.66 16.32
CA LEU A 496 21.28 -11.05 15.90
C LEU A 496 20.21 -11.83 16.67
N LYS A 497 19.37 -12.55 15.94
CA LYS A 497 18.35 -13.44 16.49
C LYS A 497 18.67 -14.89 16.14
N ARG A 498 18.81 -15.73 17.17
CA ARG A 498 19.07 -17.18 17.07
C ARG A 498 17.99 -17.95 17.81
N GLY A 499 17.03 -18.51 17.09
CA GLY A 499 15.86 -19.14 17.70
C GLY A 499 15.11 -18.18 18.63
N LYS A 500 15.13 -18.45 19.94
CA LYS A 500 14.57 -17.58 21.00
C LYS A 500 15.58 -16.58 21.58
N GLY A 501 16.88 -16.79 21.35
CA GLY A 501 17.95 -15.91 21.85
C GLY A 501 18.12 -14.66 20.98
N ASN A 502 18.55 -13.57 21.61
CA ASN A 502 18.80 -12.28 20.97
C ASN A 502 20.10 -11.65 21.47
N VAL A 503 20.79 -10.95 20.57
CA VAL A 503 22.05 -10.26 20.86
C VAL A 503 22.01 -8.91 20.17
N ILE A 504 22.22 -7.85 20.93
CA ILE A 504 22.29 -6.49 20.40
C ILE A 504 23.75 -6.17 20.18
N LEU A 505 24.08 -5.55 19.05
CA LEU A 505 25.45 -5.23 18.66
C LEU A 505 26.38 -6.46 18.83
N PRO A 506 26.11 -7.57 18.10
CA PRO A 506 26.93 -8.77 18.22
C PRO A 506 28.40 -8.44 17.94
N GLU A 507 29.28 -9.02 18.76
CA GLU A 507 30.73 -8.83 18.63
C GLU A 507 31.25 -9.35 17.28
N ALA A 508 32.31 -8.72 16.79
CA ALA A 508 32.89 -8.97 15.47
C ALA A 508 33.39 -10.43 15.30
N ASP A 509 33.83 -11.05 16.39
CA ASP A 509 34.35 -12.41 16.49
C ASP A 509 33.26 -13.45 16.83
N ARG A 510 31.99 -13.05 16.89
CA ARG A 510 30.91 -13.98 17.17
C ARG A 510 30.67 -14.93 15.99
N ILE A 511 30.58 -16.23 16.30
CA ILE A 511 30.37 -17.30 15.30
C ILE A 511 28.92 -17.32 14.82
N LEU A 512 28.76 -17.31 13.50
CA LEU A 512 27.47 -17.44 12.80
C LEU A 512 27.01 -18.89 12.75
N HIS A 513 25.70 -19.10 12.85
CA HIS A 513 25.08 -20.41 12.80
C HIS A 513 23.95 -20.44 11.78
N LYS A 514 23.68 -21.64 11.24
CA LYS A 514 22.52 -21.87 10.36
C LYS A 514 21.22 -21.45 11.07
N GLY A 515 20.38 -20.71 10.36
CA GLY A 515 19.14 -20.15 10.89
C GLY A 515 19.29 -18.84 11.67
N ASP A 516 20.50 -18.30 11.83
CA ASP A 516 20.69 -16.95 12.34
C ASP A 516 20.04 -15.93 11.41
N ARG A 517 19.48 -14.89 12.01
CA ARG A 517 18.96 -13.72 11.31
C ARG A 517 19.59 -12.48 11.90
N ILE A 518 20.13 -11.61 11.05
CA ILE A 518 20.93 -10.47 11.47
C ILE A 518 20.33 -9.21 10.86
N LEU A 519 20.02 -8.24 11.71
CA LEU A 519 19.62 -6.90 11.32
C LEU A 519 20.88 -6.06 11.08
N MET A 520 20.99 -5.53 9.87
CA MET A 520 22.13 -4.75 9.39
C MET A 520 21.67 -3.34 9.04
N CYS A 521 22.55 -2.39 9.25
CA CYS A 521 22.37 -0.96 9.00
C CYS A 521 23.65 -0.43 8.37
N GLY A 522 23.56 0.34 7.28
CA GLY A 522 24.75 0.83 6.57
C GLY A 522 24.40 1.47 5.23
N THR A 523 25.36 1.53 4.32
CA THR A 523 25.15 2.11 2.98
C THR A 523 24.55 1.11 1.99
N LEU A 524 24.02 1.62 0.88
CA LEU A 524 23.52 0.77 -0.22
C LEU A 524 24.62 -0.12 -0.82
N GLU A 525 25.84 0.41 -0.97
CA GLU A 525 27.00 -0.36 -1.42
C GLU A 525 27.28 -1.54 -0.48
N ALA A 526 27.26 -1.30 0.84
CA ALA A 526 27.48 -2.35 1.83
C ALA A 526 26.42 -3.46 1.73
N ARG A 527 25.14 -3.11 1.54
CA ARG A 527 24.07 -4.08 1.31
C ARG A 527 24.31 -4.92 0.05
N GLN A 528 24.72 -4.30 -1.06
CA GLN A 528 25.00 -4.99 -2.33
C GLN A 528 26.21 -5.95 -2.22
N HIS A 529 27.27 -5.50 -1.55
CA HIS A 529 28.45 -6.32 -1.27
C HIS A 529 28.10 -7.54 -0.42
N MET A 530 27.33 -7.33 0.64
CA MET A 530 26.88 -8.41 1.52
C MET A 530 25.93 -9.38 0.80
N ASN A 531 25.09 -8.88 -0.11
CA ASN A 531 24.27 -9.73 -0.97
C ASN A 531 25.12 -10.62 -1.89
N THR A 532 26.24 -10.08 -2.40
CA THR A 532 27.21 -10.86 -3.18
C THR A 532 27.86 -11.96 -2.34
N LEU A 533 28.31 -11.65 -1.12
CA LEU A 533 28.89 -12.65 -0.20
C LEU A 533 27.92 -13.77 0.18
N THR A 534 26.65 -13.42 0.39
CA THR A 534 25.62 -14.39 0.81
C THR A 534 25.23 -15.37 -0.32
N HIS A 535 25.39 -14.97 -1.59
CA HIS A 535 24.96 -15.76 -2.76
C HIS A 535 26.11 -16.40 -3.55
N SER A 536 27.30 -15.80 -3.55
CA SER A 536 28.45 -16.30 -4.32
C SER A 536 29.47 -17.02 -3.43
N ILE A 537 29.58 -18.33 -3.63
CA ILE A 537 30.57 -19.18 -2.92
C ILE A 537 32.00 -18.71 -3.19
N ASN A 538 32.30 -18.27 -4.42
CA ASN A 538 33.64 -17.83 -4.79
C ASN A 538 34.00 -16.49 -4.13
N ALA A 539 33.06 -15.55 -4.12
CA ALA A 539 33.28 -14.24 -3.49
C ALA A 539 33.46 -14.41 -1.97
N LEU A 540 32.63 -15.24 -1.33
CA LEU A 540 32.78 -15.57 0.08
C LEU A 540 34.10 -16.30 0.36
N GLY A 541 34.46 -17.27 -0.46
CA GLY A 541 35.72 -18.01 -0.34
C GLY A 541 36.94 -17.10 -0.46
N TYR A 542 36.93 -16.16 -1.41
CA TYR A 542 37.97 -15.14 -1.54
C TYR A 542 37.99 -14.20 -0.32
N ALA A 543 36.83 -13.70 0.12
CA ALA A 543 36.75 -12.81 1.28
C ALA A 543 37.31 -13.48 2.55
N LEU A 544 37.04 -14.77 2.76
CA LEU A 544 37.53 -15.55 3.91
C LEU A 544 39.02 -15.90 3.80
N THR A 545 39.44 -16.47 2.66
CA THR A 545 40.76 -17.13 2.52
C THR A 545 41.78 -16.34 1.71
N GLY A 546 41.35 -15.33 0.94
CA GLY A 546 42.16 -14.60 -0.04
C GLY A 546 42.42 -15.37 -1.34
N LYS A 547 41.89 -16.58 -1.50
CA LYS A 547 42.11 -17.42 -2.69
C LYS A 547 40.85 -17.44 -3.56
N TYR A 548 41.00 -17.06 -4.84
CA TYR A 548 39.95 -17.26 -5.83
C TYR A 548 39.79 -18.75 -6.10
N ILE A 549 38.60 -19.29 -5.79
CA ILE A 549 38.19 -20.62 -6.23
C ILE A 549 37.69 -20.45 -7.67
N PRO A 550 38.36 -21.03 -8.68
CA PRO A 550 37.99 -20.78 -10.06
C PRO A 550 36.73 -21.56 -10.46
N ASP A 551 35.92 -20.91 -11.31
CA ASP A 551 34.75 -21.52 -11.93
C ASP A 551 35.15 -22.49 -13.05
N GLY A 552 34.69 -23.74 -12.91
CA GLY A 552 34.90 -24.83 -13.87
C GLY A 552 35.98 -25.84 -13.50
N CYS A 553 35.71 -27.13 -13.76
CA CYS A 553 36.65 -28.24 -13.53
C CYS A 553 37.99 -28.03 -14.26
N LEU A 554 37.97 -27.39 -15.43
CA LEU A 554 39.16 -27.13 -16.24
C LEU A 554 40.13 -26.16 -15.53
N TRP A 555 39.62 -25.07 -14.96
CA TRP A 555 40.44 -24.12 -14.23
C TRP A 555 40.91 -24.64 -12.87
N ARG A 556 40.11 -25.47 -12.19
CA ARG A 556 40.55 -26.18 -10.97
C ARG A 556 41.73 -27.12 -11.25
N TRP A 557 41.71 -27.82 -12.39
CA TRP A 557 42.81 -28.69 -12.83
C TRP A 557 44.08 -27.91 -13.21
N ILE A 558 43.92 -26.73 -13.80
CA ILE A 558 45.06 -25.85 -14.14
C ILE A 558 45.68 -25.24 -12.87
N GLN A 559 44.88 -24.79 -11.90
CA GLN A 559 45.39 -24.27 -10.63
C GLN A 559 46.03 -25.36 -9.76
N SER A 560 45.51 -26.60 -9.76
CA SER A 560 46.14 -27.69 -8.99
C SER A 560 47.56 -28.01 -9.51
N LYS A 561 47.85 -27.74 -10.78
CA LYS A 561 49.21 -27.83 -11.35
C LYS A 561 50.09 -26.61 -11.03
N ARG A 562 49.49 -25.45 -10.74
CA ARG A 562 50.19 -24.19 -10.46
C ARG A 562 50.56 -24.03 -8.98
N LYS A 563 49.76 -24.61 -8.07
CA LYS A 563 49.98 -24.63 -6.62
C LYS A 563 51.27 -25.33 -6.15
N VAL A 564 51.91 -26.13 -7.02
CA VAL A 564 53.22 -26.75 -6.73
C VAL A 564 54.37 -25.73 -6.84
N LYS A 565 54.11 -24.50 -7.31
CA LYS A 565 55.17 -23.53 -7.63
C LYS A 565 55.14 -22.20 -6.86
N GLU A 566 54.11 -21.92 -6.06
CA GLU A 566 53.87 -20.60 -5.43
C GLU A 566 53.84 -20.63 -3.88
N ASP A 567 54.30 -21.69 -3.20
CA ASP A 567 54.45 -21.74 -1.72
C ASP A 567 55.59 -20.84 -1.17
N VAL A 568 56.03 -19.84 -1.93
CA VAL A 568 57.04 -18.86 -1.52
C VAL A 568 56.53 -17.47 -1.90
N GLU A 569 55.64 -16.91 -1.08
CA GLU A 569 55.56 -15.47 -0.76
C GLU A 569 54.26 -15.17 0.03
N SER A 570 54.45 -14.98 1.33
CA SER A 570 53.46 -14.60 2.33
C SER A 570 53.16 -13.10 2.31
N CYS A 571 51.93 -12.71 2.63
CA CYS A 571 51.62 -11.39 3.19
C CYS A 571 51.25 -11.55 4.67
N GLY A 572 51.94 -10.77 5.53
CA GLY A 572 51.67 -10.62 6.96
C GLY A 572 50.63 -9.54 7.27
#